data_AF-A0A223S5Y1-F1
#
_entry.id   AF-A0A223S5Y1-F1
#
_cell.length_a   1.000
_cell.length_b   1.000
_cell.length_c   1.000
_cell.angle_alpha   90.00
_cell.angle_beta   90.00
_cell.angle_gamma   90.00
#
_symmetry.space_group_name_H-M   'P 1'
#
loop_
_entity.id
_entity.type
_entity.pdbx_description
1 polymer ?
#
loop_
_entity_poly.entity_id
_entity_poly.type
_entity_poly.pdbx_seq_one_letter_code
_entity_poly.pdbx_strand_id
1 'polypeptide(L)'
;MDQLIAICGICRTQIPANDGVVSADLADLNGSNEDGFARWRVTHRGCHPNLDALTYGIELQQISTACQLLVWTAHMSEKTWLPKTDWMELVRTAGETGRLDTGLWLASHGVEQ
;
A
#
# COMPACT_ATOMS: atom_id res chain seq x y z
N MET A 1 2.05 21.00 -5.82
CA MET A 1 2.58 19.65 -5.51
C MET A 1 1.65 18.64 -6.15
N ASP A 2 2.19 17.73 -6.94
CA ASP A 2 1.42 16.74 -7.67
C ASP A 2 0.68 15.79 -6.72
N GLN A 3 -0.64 15.77 -6.89
CA GLN A 3 -1.54 14.87 -6.17
C GLN A 3 -1.41 13.47 -6.75
N LEU A 4 -1.31 12.47 -5.89
CA LEU A 4 -1.33 11.06 -6.29
C LEU A 4 -2.77 10.58 -6.41
N ILE A 5 -3.04 9.80 -7.45
CA ILE A 5 -4.34 9.14 -7.64
C ILE A 5 -4.29 7.77 -6.95
N ALA A 6 -5.06 7.58 -5.90
CA ALA A 6 -5.18 6.28 -5.25
C ALA A 6 -6.26 5.43 -5.92
N ILE A 7 -5.93 4.17 -6.24
CA ILE A 7 -6.85 3.19 -6.82
C ILE A 7 -7.03 2.06 -5.82
N CYS A 8 -8.28 1.71 -5.52
CA CYS A 8 -8.58 0.60 -4.64
C CYS A 8 -8.19 -0.73 -5.28
N GLY A 9 -7.36 -1.50 -4.59
CA GLY A 9 -6.98 -2.86 -5.00
C GLY A 9 -8.15 -3.83 -5.05
N ILE A 10 -9.27 -3.52 -4.38
CA ILE A 10 -10.45 -4.40 -4.28
C ILE A 10 -11.49 -4.05 -5.35
N CYS A 11 -12.07 -2.84 -5.31
CA CYS A 11 -13.14 -2.45 -6.23
C CYS A 11 -12.64 -1.75 -7.50
N ARG A 12 -11.32 -1.51 -7.62
CA ARG A 12 -10.64 -0.88 -8.77
C ARG A 12 -11.11 0.54 -9.11
N THR A 13 -11.83 1.20 -8.20
CA THR A 13 -12.22 2.60 -8.35
C THR A 13 -11.26 3.54 -7.62
N GLN A 14 -11.30 4.81 -8.00
CA GLN A 14 -10.50 5.85 -7.34
C GLN A 14 -10.94 6.04 -5.89
N ILE A 15 -9.97 6.26 -5.01
CA ILE A 15 -10.20 6.54 -3.60
C ILE A 15 -9.99 8.03 -3.33
N PRO A 16 -10.97 8.72 -2.71
CA PRO A 16 -10.76 10.03 -2.13
C PRO A 16 -9.68 9.99 -1.03
N ALA A 17 -8.85 11.03 -0.91
CA ALA A 17 -7.74 11.03 0.05
C ALA A 17 -8.16 10.80 1.51
N ASN A 18 -9.38 11.17 1.89
CA ASN A 18 -9.91 11.01 3.24
C ASN A 18 -10.61 9.65 3.50
N ASP A 19 -10.70 8.77 2.50
CA ASP A 19 -11.52 7.56 2.56
C ASP A 19 -10.75 6.25 2.32
N GLY A 20 -9.41 6.32 2.29
CA GLY A 20 -8.63 5.10 2.17
C GLY A 20 -7.36 5.05 2.96
N VAL A 21 -6.82 3.85 2.95
CA VAL A 21 -5.68 3.44 3.72
C VAL A 21 -4.73 2.67 2.81
N VAL A 22 -3.44 2.90 3.04
CA VAL A 22 -2.35 2.09 2.50
C VAL A 22 -1.85 1.25 3.66
N SER A 23 -2.01 -0.07 3.57
CA SER A 23 -1.82 -0.98 4.71
C SER A 23 -1.00 -2.20 4.34
N ALA A 24 -0.13 -2.65 5.24
CA ALA A 24 0.50 -3.97 5.18
C ALA A 24 0.11 -4.79 6.42
N ASP A 25 -0.16 -6.08 6.23
CA ASP A 25 -0.41 -7.00 7.33
C ASP A 25 0.93 -7.51 7.87
N LEU A 26 1.27 -7.16 9.10
CA LEU A 26 2.55 -7.57 9.68
C LEU A 26 2.52 -9.02 10.20
N ALA A 27 1.35 -9.66 10.30
CA ALA A 27 1.26 -11.09 10.58
C ALA A 27 1.92 -11.94 9.47
N ASP A 28 1.94 -11.42 8.24
CA ASP A 28 2.61 -12.03 7.09
C ASP A 28 4.13 -12.19 7.32
N LEU A 29 4.74 -11.29 8.08
CA LEU A 29 6.19 -11.30 8.37
C LEU A 29 6.61 -12.45 9.29
N ASN A 30 5.68 -12.97 10.09
CA ASN A 30 5.92 -14.05 11.05
C ASN A 30 5.65 -15.45 10.47
N GLY A 31 5.47 -15.56 9.14
CA GLY A 31 5.30 -16.83 8.44
C GLY A 31 3.86 -17.29 8.28
N SER A 32 2.88 -16.40 8.46
CA SER A 32 1.47 -16.68 8.13
C SER A 32 1.25 -16.78 6.60
N ASN A 33 2.14 -16.16 5.82
CA ASN A 33 2.26 -16.32 4.37
C ASN A 33 3.49 -17.16 4.00
N GLU A 34 3.39 -17.91 2.90
CA GLU A 34 4.40 -18.88 2.42
C GLU A 34 5.80 -18.27 2.19
N ASP A 35 5.89 -16.95 1.99
CA ASP A 35 7.14 -16.23 1.71
C ASP A 35 7.70 -15.40 2.89
N GLY A 36 6.95 -15.24 3.99
CA GLY A 36 7.36 -14.35 5.10
C GLY A 36 7.49 -12.87 4.68
N PHE A 37 6.70 -12.45 3.69
CA PHE A 37 6.77 -11.15 3.02
C PHE A 37 5.42 -10.45 3.10
N ALA A 38 5.39 -9.20 3.57
CA ALA A 38 4.15 -8.43 3.75
C ALA A 38 3.93 -7.48 2.57
N ARG A 39 2.72 -7.52 1.99
CA ARG A 39 2.37 -6.70 0.84
C ARG A 39 1.53 -5.50 1.23
N TRP A 40 1.87 -4.35 0.68
CA TRP A 40 1.09 -3.14 0.82
C TRP A 40 -0.15 -3.20 -0.05
N ARG A 41 -1.28 -2.82 0.53
CA ARG A 41 -2.61 -2.79 -0.10
C ARG A 41 -3.13 -1.36 -0.05
N VAL A 42 -3.69 -0.87 -1.15
CA VAL A 42 -4.34 0.44 -1.23
C VAL A 42 -5.84 0.18 -1.29
N THR A 43 -6.61 0.57 -0.27
CA THR A 43 -8.05 0.20 -0.18
C THR A 43 -8.91 1.33 0.39
N HIS A 44 -10.17 1.41 -0.03
CA HIS A 44 -11.17 2.18 0.73
C HIS A 44 -11.34 1.58 2.11
N ARG A 45 -11.64 2.40 3.12
CA ARG A 45 -11.98 1.88 4.47
C ARG A 45 -13.15 0.89 4.43
N GLY A 46 -14.17 1.20 3.63
CA GLY A 46 -15.34 0.33 3.47
C GLY A 46 -15.05 -0.98 2.71
N CYS A 47 -14.04 -1.00 1.83
CA CYS A 47 -13.67 -2.21 1.09
C CYS A 47 -12.82 -3.16 1.93
N HIS A 48 -12.14 -2.66 2.97
CA HIS A 48 -11.34 -3.48 3.88
C HIS A 48 -11.72 -3.23 5.35
N PRO A 49 -12.92 -3.69 5.78
CA PRO A 49 -13.50 -3.31 7.07
C PRO A 49 -12.83 -3.95 8.31
N ASN A 50 -11.89 -4.88 8.12
CA ASN A 50 -11.24 -5.63 9.20
C ASN A 50 -9.72 -5.53 9.11
N LEU A 51 -9.17 -4.32 9.32
CA LEU A 51 -7.76 -4.21 9.66
C LEU A 51 -7.58 -4.79 11.07
N ASP A 52 -6.79 -5.84 11.18
CA ASP A 52 -6.53 -6.49 12.46
C ASP A 52 -5.50 -5.69 13.29
N ALA A 53 -5.26 -6.13 14.53
CA ALA A 53 -4.30 -5.47 15.42
C ALA A 53 -2.84 -5.53 14.92
N LEU A 54 -2.55 -6.39 13.93
CA LEU A 54 -1.23 -6.57 13.34
C LEU A 54 -1.07 -5.81 12.02
N THR A 55 -2.12 -5.12 11.56
CA THR A 55 -2.06 -4.30 10.36
C THR A 55 -1.40 -2.96 10.63
N TYR A 56 -0.38 -2.64 9.84
CA TYR A 56 0.21 -1.30 9.82
C TYR A 56 -0.44 -0.47 8.71
N GLY A 57 -1.20 0.56 9.09
CA GLY A 57 -1.94 1.41 8.17
C GLY A 57 -1.41 2.86 8.12
N ILE A 58 -1.41 3.42 6.91
CA ILE A 58 -1.16 4.84 6.65
C ILE A 58 -2.41 5.40 5.97
N GLU A 59 -3.02 6.41 6.57
CA GLU A 59 -4.17 7.08 5.97
C GLU A 59 -3.77 7.79 4.67
N LEU A 60 -4.57 7.67 3.60
CA LEU A 60 -4.24 8.25 2.30
C LEU A 60 -4.01 9.76 2.39
N GLN A 61 -4.74 10.48 3.23
CA GLN A 61 -4.58 11.92 3.44
C GLN A 61 -3.16 12.29 3.90
N GLN A 62 -2.46 11.37 4.56
CA GLN A 62 -1.09 11.56 5.02
C GLN A 62 -0.04 11.31 3.93
N ILE A 63 -0.42 10.70 2.80
CA ILE A 63 0.47 10.32 1.67
C ILE A 63 -0.12 10.65 0.29
N SER A 64 -1.07 11.59 0.18
CA SER A 64 -1.81 11.87 -1.06
C SER A 64 -1.04 12.74 -2.07
N THR A 65 0.20 13.10 -1.77
CA THR A 65 1.10 13.85 -2.67
C THR A 65 2.46 13.20 -2.73
N ALA A 66 3.21 13.45 -3.81
CA ALA A 66 4.58 12.93 -3.95
C ALA A 66 5.48 13.34 -2.77
N CYS A 67 5.39 14.58 -2.29
CA CYS A 67 6.18 15.04 -1.15
C CYS A 67 5.81 14.33 0.15
N GLN A 68 4.51 14.14 0.40
CA GLN A 68 4.06 13.38 1.56
C GLN A 68 4.50 11.92 1.51
N LEU A 69 4.44 11.29 0.33
CA LEU A 69 4.93 9.92 0.12
C LEU A 69 6.44 9.82 0.40
N LEU A 70 7.23 10.81 -0.01
CA LEU A 70 8.67 10.86 0.29
C LEU A 70 8.95 11.01 1.80
N VAL A 71 8.23 11.91 2.48
CA VAL A 71 8.35 12.08 3.94
C VAL A 71 8.00 10.79 4.67
N TRP A 72 6.91 10.14 4.27
CA TRP A 72 6.55 8.84 4.82
C TRP A 72 7.56 7.76 4.49
N THR A 73 8.14 7.76 3.29
CA THR A 73 9.22 6.82 2.94
C THR A 73 10.42 6.97 3.86
N ALA A 74 10.78 8.20 4.24
CA ALA A 74 11.83 8.43 5.24
C ALA A 74 11.44 7.86 6.61
N HIS A 75 10.22 8.12 7.09
CA HIS A 75 9.71 7.52 8.34
C HIS A 75 9.69 5.98 8.30
N MET A 76 9.30 5.40 7.17
CA MET A 76 9.27 3.96 6.96
C MET A 76 10.68 3.35 6.96
N SER A 77 11.68 4.08 6.50
CA SER A 77 13.08 3.62 6.47
C SER A 77 13.66 3.33 7.86
N GLU A 78 13.03 3.87 8.92
CA GLU A 78 13.39 3.60 10.31
C GLU A 78 12.83 2.26 10.82
N LYS A 79 11.95 1.60 10.06
CA LYS A 79 11.33 0.33 10.47
C LYS A 79 12.19 -0.85 10.02
N THR A 80 12.62 -1.66 10.99
CA THR A 80 13.46 -2.84 10.75
C THR A 80 12.81 -3.90 9.86
N TRP A 81 11.47 -3.90 9.79
CA TRP A 81 10.70 -4.83 8.97
C TRP A 81 10.45 -4.35 7.54
N LEU A 82 10.73 -3.08 7.20
CA LEU A 82 10.50 -2.53 5.86
C LEU A 82 11.14 -3.36 4.73
N PRO A 83 12.38 -3.89 4.88
CA PRO A 83 13.02 -4.70 3.83
C PRO A 83 12.28 -6.00 3.49
N LYS A 84 11.31 -6.43 4.31
CA LYS A 84 10.46 -7.61 4.07
C LYS A 84 9.09 -7.24 3.49
N THR A 85 9.02 -6.11 2.79
CA THR A 85 7.78 -5.60 2.18
C THR A 85 8.03 -5.06 0.77
N ASP A 86 6.97 -4.90 0.00
CA ASP A 86 6.98 -4.28 -1.35
C ASP A 86 6.86 -2.75 -1.31
N TRP A 87 7.12 -2.10 -0.17
CA TRP A 87 7.00 -0.63 -0.03
C TRP A 87 7.73 0.14 -1.13
N MET A 88 8.98 -0.25 -1.43
CA MET A 88 9.79 0.45 -2.43
C MET A 88 9.26 0.25 -3.85
N GLU A 89 8.58 -0.86 -4.13
CA GLU A 89 7.91 -1.09 -5.41
C GLU A 89 6.67 -0.21 -5.54
N LEU A 90 5.88 -0.07 -4.46
CA LEU A 90 4.75 0.86 -4.41
C LEU A 90 5.21 2.31 -4.62
N VAL A 91 6.28 2.75 -3.94
CA VAL A 91 6.84 4.11 -4.08
C VAL A 91 7.34 4.36 -5.50
N ARG A 92 8.05 3.39 -6.10
CA ARG A 92 8.52 3.49 -7.47
C ARG A 92 7.36 3.62 -8.45
N THR A 93 6.36 2.75 -8.33
CA THR A 93 5.14 2.78 -9.15
C THR A 93 4.45 4.14 -9.05
N ALA A 94 4.31 4.68 -7.83
CA ALA A 94 3.71 5.99 -7.62
C ALA A 94 4.53 7.12 -8.26
N GLY A 95 5.85 7.06 -8.17
CA GLY A 95 6.74 8.03 -8.82
C GLY A 95 6.67 7.98 -10.36
N GLU A 96 6.54 6.79 -10.94
CA GLU A 96 6.50 6.57 -12.39
C GLU A 96 5.12 6.89 -12.99
N THR A 97 4.04 6.61 -12.27
CA THR A 97 2.67 6.66 -12.82
C THR A 97 1.80 7.78 -12.24
N GLY A 98 2.22 8.39 -11.13
CA GLY A 98 1.39 9.30 -10.35
C GLY A 98 0.25 8.60 -9.59
N ARG A 99 0.31 7.27 -9.44
CA ARG A 99 -0.76 6.46 -8.83
C ARG A 99 -0.30 5.64 -7.64
N LEU A 100 -1.09 5.65 -6.57
CA LEU A 100 -1.01 4.64 -5.52
C LEU A 100 -1.93 3.49 -5.92
N ASP A 101 -1.34 2.47 -6.56
CA ASP A 101 -2.05 1.26 -7.02
C ASP A 101 -1.21 0.03 -6.68
N THR A 102 -1.89 -1.04 -6.30
CA THR A 102 -1.31 -2.35 -5.95
C THR A 102 -1.57 -3.39 -7.05
N GLY A 103 -2.30 -3.00 -8.11
CA GLY A 103 -2.72 -3.84 -9.23
C GLY A 103 -1.60 -4.30 -10.17
N LEU A 104 -0.37 -3.81 -10.03
CA LEU A 104 0.77 -4.32 -10.81
C LEU A 104 1.18 -5.73 -10.39
N TRP A 105 0.98 -6.13 -9.13
CA TRP A 105 1.25 -7.50 -8.71
C TRP A 105 0.22 -8.50 -9.27
N LEU A 106 -1.08 -8.14 -9.30
CA LEU A 106 -2.13 -8.95 -9.92
C LEU A 106 -1.89 -9.20 -11.43
N ALA A 107 -1.27 -8.22 -12.12
CA ALA A 107 -0.97 -8.34 -13.55
C ALA A 107 0.30 -9.18 -13.84
N SER A 108 1.22 -9.29 -12.89
CA SER A 108 2.50 -10.00 -13.06
C SER A 108 2.50 -11.44 -12.50
N HIS A 109 1.48 -11.82 -11.72
CA HIS A 109 1.31 -13.16 -11.16
C HIS A 109 -0.09 -13.71 -11.45
N GLY A 110 -0.45 -13.75 -12.74
CA GLY A 110 -1.78 -14.12 -13.23
C GLY A 110 -2.51 -15.15 -12.36
N VAL A 111 -3.57 -14.70 -11.69
CA VAL A 111 -4.63 -15.61 -11.25
C VAL A 111 -5.44 -15.90 -12.52
N GLU A 112 -5.09 -16.98 -13.20
CA GLU A 112 -6.00 -17.62 -14.14
C GLU A 112 -7.28 -17.97 -13.37
N GLN A 113 -8.42 -17.53 -13.92
CA GLN A 113 -9.76 -17.85 -13.43
C GLN A 113 -10.06 -19.34 -13.52
#